data_AF-A0A0K1P751-F1
#
_entry.id   AF-A0A0K1P751-F1
#
_cell.length_a   1.000
_cell.length_b   1.000
_cell.length_c   1.000
_cell.angle_alpha   90.00
_cell.angle_beta   90.00
_cell.angle_gamma   90.00
#
_symmetry.space_group_name_H-M   'P 1'
#
loop_
_entity.id
_entity.type
_entity.pdbx_description
1 polymer ?
#
loop_
_entity_poly.entity_id
_entity_poly.type
_entity_poly.pdbx_seq_one_letter_code
_entity_poly.pdbx_strand_id
1 'polypeptide(L)'
;MSNIKILKENKKTVFMLTSLTIFSFIIFLFGITMLFSPIINQENLDKVNEFYNNDYTLVMSFLYKMNEYGVFAVKSDLLLIVWLPLIIGASFTLIMLFRIIIHSKGQKTKNRKGIPVIVKPIRSYQLTMVIGWFFLVVLFFTTIFSYLSASPFLFGATWFIGFSNSPFLTEESITHFSNVLNGQFKNCYWLTYGLFSQSTEGIYGENSEIFLWFWILFPIIFQFIFFLVAFIGTICGECSWGIINTSVIRDLDISSNESVQLNNNVSKKYIDKKIDLNKKTSSEIQARVLLFYKNFISLLESSNNTKIPIYNEARILLEKYSVIQKTNWKKIGKYVQEIVNWYTNTEQRFVNLLSQLVTNPKINYFKGMKNELQKLIGEYQSSINTWNLLKAEFKIEQIFILSSYKSEILAKVGYCLKNRLNTTFSSLDDKNNFIKLLEKYKFEKDYINYRKTCINLIKQISPEKIAINDFIKNISSLINFQ
;
A
#
# COMPACT_ATOMS: atom_id res chain seq x y z
N MET A 1 -12.71 18.24 4.82
CA MET A 1 -11.44 18.14 5.58
C MET A 1 -11.60 17.57 6.99
N SER A 2 -12.82 17.50 7.55
CA SER A 2 -13.10 16.90 8.87
C SER A 2 -12.86 15.38 8.95
N ASN A 3 -12.85 14.67 7.81
CA ASN A 3 -12.82 13.20 7.79
C ASN A 3 -11.42 12.57 7.67
N ILE A 4 -10.35 13.38 7.52
CA ILE A 4 -8.96 12.87 7.58
C ILE A 4 -8.49 12.89 9.03
N LYS A 5 -9.14 12.08 9.87
CA LYS A 5 -8.71 11.85 11.26
C LYS A 5 -7.88 10.57 11.43
N ILE A 6 -7.80 9.73 10.39
CA ILE A 6 -7.28 8.35 10.50
C ILE A 6 -5.74 8.27 10.46
N LEU A 7 -5.03 9.25 9.90
CA LEU A 7 -3.55 9.21 9.84
C LEU A 7 -2.84 9.84 11.05
N LYS A 8 -3.58 10.44 12.00
CA LYS A 8 -2.94 11.22 13.07
C LYS A 8 -2.38 10.39 14.22
N GLU A 9 -2.78 9.12 14.37
CA GLU A 9 -2.34 8.27 15.47
C GLU A 9 -2.27 6.79 15.03
N ASN A 10 -1.29 6.40 14.20
CA ASN A 10 -1.02 4.98 14.03
C ASN A 10 -0.34 4.42 15.30
N LYS A 11 -1.16 4.10 16.31
CA LYS A 11 -0.74 3.53 17.59
C LYS A 11 -0.21 2.10 17.46
N LYS A 12 -0.45 1.42 16.34
CA LYS A 12 -0.10 -0.01 16.15
C LYS A 12 1.40 -0.25 16.11
N THR A 13 2.15 0.62 15.43
CA THR A 13 3.62 0.52 15.37
C THR A 13 4.25 0.82 16.73
N VAL A 14 3.68 1.78 17.45
CA VAL A 14 4.08 2.11 18.82
C VAL A 14 3.80 0.91 19.73
N PHE A 15 2.61 0.32 19.65
CA PHE A 15 2.25 -0.89 20.40
C PHE A 15 3.22 -2.05 20.15
N MET A 16 3.56 -2.34 18.89
CA MET A 16 4.53 -3.39 18.53
C MET A 16 5.91 -3.12 19.14
N LEU A 17 6.43 -1.90 18.98
CA LEU A 17 7.71 -1.52 19.56
C LEU A 17 7.69 -1.59 21.09
N THR A 18 6.61 -1.11 21.72
CA THR A 18 6.43 -1.18 23.18
C THR A 18 6.37 -2.62 23.67
N SER A 19 5.63 -3.49 23.00
CA SER A 19 5.53 -4.91 23.34
C SER A 19 6.89 -5.59 23.26
N LEU A 20 7.64 -5.42 22.17
CA LEU A 20 8.99 -5.97 22.03
C LEU A 20 9.95 -5.43 23.10
N THR A 21 9.82 -4.15 23.47
CA THR A 21 10.61 -3.56 24.56
C THR A 21 10.32 -4.24 25.89
N ILE A 22 9.04 -4.49 26.21
CA ILE A 22 8.64 -5.18 27.44
C ILE A 22 9.19 -6.61 27.48
N PHE A 23 9.08 -7.38 26.39
CA PHE A 23 9.62 -8.75 26.33
C PHE A 23 11.13 -8.80 26.48
N SER A 24 11.83 -7.92 25.78
CA SER A 24 13.27 -7.79 25.89
C SER A 24 13.71 -7.47 27.32
N PHE A 25 12.93 -6.62 28.01
CA PHE A 25 13.17 -6.27 29.40
C PHE A 25 12.88 -7.42 30.37
N ILE A 26 11.83 -8.22 30.14
CA ILE A 26 11.52 -9.42 30.93
C ILE A 26 12.64 -10.46 30.81
N ILE A 27 13.15 -10.72 29.60
CA ILE A 27 14.28 -11.64 29.37
C ILE A 27 15.55 -11.13 30.05
N PHE A 28 15.79 -9.82 30.00
CA PHE A 28 16.88 -9.20 30.72
C PHE A 28 16.75 -9.40 32.24
N LEU A 29 15.55 -9.17 32.80
CA LEU A 29 15.27 -9.42 34.22
C LEU A 29 15.45 -10.90 34.59
N PHE A 30 15.02 -11.83 33.74
CA PHE A 30 15.27 -13.26 33.94
C PHE A 30 16.77 -13.54 34.09
N GLY A 31 17.60 -13.02 33.18
CA GLY A 31 19.05 -13.13 33.28
C GLY A 31 19.64 -12.55 34.57
N ILE A 32 19.13 -11.39 35.03
CA ILE A 32 19.51 -10.81 36.32
C ILE A 32 19.12 -11.72 37.49
N THR A 33 17.90 -12.26 37.49
CA THR A 33 17.43 -13.13 38.57
C THR A 33 18.23 -14.43 38.64
N MET A 34 18.63 -14.97 37.48
CA MET A 34 19.51 -16.13 37.41
C MET A 34 20.94 -15.82 37.85
N LEU A 35 21.47 -14.63 37.52
CA LEU A 35 22.79 -14.19 37.97
C LEU A 35 22.88 -14.11 39.51
N PHE A 36 21.82 -13.64 40.17
CA PHE A 36 21.77 -13.53 41.63
C PHE A 36 21.26 -14.79 42.33
N SER A 37 20.95 -15.84 41.57
CA SER A 37 20.48 -17.11 42.13
C SER A 37 21.66 -17.88 42.74
N PRO A 38 21.70 -18.10 44.06
CA PRO A 38 22.83 -18.76 44.72
C PRO A 38 22.97 -20.23 44.32
N ILE A 39 21.91 -20.85 43.79
CA ILE A 39 21.92 -22.25 43.33
C ILE A 39 22.58 -22.40 41.95
N ILE A 40 22.67 -21.32 41.16
CA ILE A 40 23.31 -21.29 39.85
C ILE A 40 24.72 -20.75 40.04
N ASN A 41 25.62 -21.66 40.45
CA ASN A 41 27.04 -21.39 40.60
C ASN A 41 27.85 -22.45 39.84
N GLN A 42 29.14 -22.17 39.62
CA GLN A 42 29.99 -23.04 38.82
C GLN A 42 30.09 -24.47 39.39
N GLU A 43 30.18 -24.61 40.72
CA GLU A 43 30.29 -25.91 41.39
C GLU A 43 29.06 -26.80 41.13
N ASN A 44 27.86 -26.25 41.27
CA ASN A 44 26.62 -26.97 41.01
C ASN A 44 26.45 -27.27 39.51
N LEU A 45 26.86 -26.36 38.63
CA LEU A 45 26.82 -26.56 37.18
C LEU A 45 27.73 -27.71 36.74
N ASP A 46 28.93 -27.80 37.33
CA ASP A 46 29.87 -28.88 37.04
C ASP A 46 29.30 -30.22 37.50
N LYS A 47 28.76 -30.30 38.73
CA LYS A 47 28.09 -31.50 39.29
C LYS A 47 26.86 -31.95 38.49
N VAL A 48 26.07 -31.00 37.96
CA VAL A 48 24.95 -31.30 37.06
C VAL A 48 25.46 -31.84 35.72
N ASN A 49 26.52 -31.24 35.18
CA ASN A 49 27.07 -31.63 33.89
C ASN A 49 27.82 -32.97 33.92
N GLU A 50 28.33 -33.40 35.08
CA GLU A 50 28.97 -34.70 35.30
C GLU A 50 28.09 -35.88 34.90
N PHE A 51 26.76 -35.78 35.13
CA PHE A 51 25.79 -36.79 34.71
C PHE A 51 25.92 -37.17 33.23
N TYR A 52 26.32 -36.21 32.39
CA TYR A 52 26.39 -36.39 30.94
C TYR A 52 27.79 -36.71 30.41
N ASN A 53 28.84 -36.73 31.25
CA ASN A 53 30.22 -36.74 30.76
C ASN A 53 30.68 -38.08 30.16
N ASN A 54 30.01 -39.18 30.47
CA ASN A 54 30.38 -40.51 29.96
C ASN A 54 29.53 -40.96 28.76
N ASP A 55 28.27 -40.50 28.68
CA ASP A 55 27.30 -41.04 27.73
C ASP A 55 26.99 -40.10 26.55
N TYR A 56 27.48 -38.85 26.60
CA TYR A 56 27.16 -37.83 25.59
C TYR A 56 28.42 -37.16 25.02
N THR A 57 28.49 -37.13 23.69
CA THR A 57 29.47 -36.36 22.93
C THR A 57 29.05 -34.90 22.78
N LEU A 58 30.05 -34.02 22.66
CA LEU A 58 29.86 -32.58 22.55
C LEU A 58 29.74 -32.22 21.05
N VAL A 59 28.51 -32.04 20.56
CA VAL A 59 28.23 -31.68 19.15
C VAL A 59 27.61 -30.28 19.10
N MET A 60 28.11 -29.41 18.23
CA MET A 60 27.86 -27.96 18.24
C MET A 60 28.22 -27.33 19.59
N SER A 61 29.52 -27.03 19.76
CA SER A 61 30.28 -26.92 21.02
C SER A 61 29.75 -26.00 22.15
N PHE A 62 28.64 -25.31 21.93
CA PHE A 62 28.11 -24.29 22.82
C PHE A 62 26.68 -24.52 23.29
N LEU A 63 25.91 -25.46 22.71
CA LEU A 63 24.44 -25.50 22.91
C LEU A 63 23.91 -26.80 23.53
N TYR A 64 24.34 -27.98 23.05
CA TYR A 64 23.75 -29.26 23.49
C TYR A 64 24.79 -30.39 23.56
N LYS A 65 24.45 -31.43 24.33
CA LYS A 65 25.15 -32.71 24.45
C LYS A 65 24.32 -33.79 23.73
N MET A 66 24.95 -34.75 23.03
CA MET A 66 24.25 -35.80 22.26
C MET A 66 24.88 -37.18 22.46
N ASN A 67 24.07 -38.22 22.67
CA ASN A 67 24.54 -39.60 22.78
C ASN A 67 24.53 -40.34 21.43
N GLU A 68 25.06 -41.58 21.41
CA GLU A 68 25.14 -42.41 20.21
C GLU A 68 23.76 -42.78 19.62
N TYR A 69 22.70 -42.75 20.42
CA TYR A 69 21.32 -42.99 20.01
C TYR A 69 20.62 -41.76 19.42
N GLY A 70 21.32 -40.63 19.27
CA GLY A 70 20.75 -39.40 18.73
C GLY A 70 19.77 -38.70 19.68
N VAL A 71 19.90 -38.95 20.98
CA VAL A 71 19.21 -38.21 22.04
C VAL A 71 20.10 -37.04 22.46
N PHE A 72 19.52 -35.85 22.52
CA PHE A 72 20.22 -34.64 22.93
C PHE A 72 19.55 -33.94 24.12
N ALA A 73 20.39 -33.29 24.92
CA ALA A 73 20.00 -32.44 26.05
C ALA A 73 20.74 -31.10 25.97
N VAL A 74 20.08 -30.01 26.35
CA VAL A 74 20.71 -28.68 26.37
C VAL A 74 21.71 -28.62 27.52
N LYS A 75 22.93 -28.16 27.23
CA LYS A 75 24.00 -28.07 28.23
C LYS A 75 23.63 -27.03 29.30
N SER A 76 23.88 -27.33 30.57
CA SER A 76 23.76 -26.35 31.66
C SER A 76 25.03 -25.49 31.72
N ASP A 77 24.91 -24.20 31.43
CA ASP A 77 26.07 -23.29 31.35
C ASP A 77 25.67 -21.86 31.74
N LEU A 78 26.53 -21.14 32.46
CA LEU A 78 26.34 -19.71 32.78
C LEU A 78 26.14 -18.88 31.52
N LEU A 79 26.78 -19.24 30.41
CA LEU A 79 26.60 -18.53 29.15
C LEU A 79 25.13 -18.60 28.68
N LEU A 80 24.51 -19.78 28.74
CA LEU A 80 23.14 -19.98 28.25
C LEU A 80 22.09 -19.51 29.26
N ILE A 81 22.33 -19.75 30.55
CA ILE A 81 21.39 -19.44 31.62
C ILE A 81 21.37 -17.94 31.93
N VAL A 82 22.53 -17.29 31.93
CA VAL A 82 22.69 -15.92 32.44
C VAL A 82 23.07 -14.94 31.33
N TRP A 83 24.21 -15.16 30.66
CA TRP A 83 24.77 -14.15 29.75
C TRP A 83 23.97 -13.98 28.46
N LEU A 84 23.44 -15.06 27.89
CA LEU A 84 22.66 -15.01 26.66
C LEU A 84 21.36 -14.19 26.83
N PRO A 85 20.51 -14.41 27.87
CA PRO A 85 19.40 -13.53 28.20
C PRO A 85 19.80 -12.09 28.44
N LEU A 86 20.90 -11.85 29.18
CA LEU A 86 21.36 -10.50 29.50
C LEU A 86 21.78 -9.72 28.25
N ILE A 87 22.62 -10.31 27.39
CA ILE A 87 23.15 -9.66 26.19
C ILE A 87 22.03 -9.37 25.20
N ILE A 88 21.18 -10.38 24.92
CA ILE A 88 20.10 -10.24 23.94
C ILE A 88 19.00 -9.33 24.48
N GLY A 89 18.60 -9.50 25.74
CA GLY A 89 17.61 -8.66 26.40
C GLY A 89 18.05 -7.19 26.53
N ALA A 90 19.31 -6.92 26.88
CA ALA A 90 19.81 -5.54 26.99
C ALA A 90 19.95 -4.87 25.62
N SER A 91 20.57 -5.55 24.65
CA SER A 91 20.81 -5.00 23.31
C SER A 91 19.51 -4.67 22.58
N PHE A 92 18.51 -5.54 22.66
CA PHE A 92 17.23 -5.33 21.98
C PHE A 92 16.39 -4.25 22.66
N THR A 93 16.42 -4.16 24.00
CA THR A 93 15.76 -3.07 24.74
C THR A 93 16.32 -1.72 24.29
N LEU A 94 17.66 -1.60 24.19
CA LEU A 94 18.33 -0.39 23.78
C LEU A 94 18.00 0.00 22.33
N ILE A 95 18.07 -0.95 21.39
CA ILE A 95 17.73 -0.71 19.97
C ILE A 95 16.27 -0.27 19.81
N MET A 96 15.35 -0.93 20.52
CA MET A 96 13.92 -0.61 20.45
C MET A 96 13.61 0.76 21.08
N LEU A 97 14.25 1.11 22.21
CA LEU A 97 14.15 2.44 22.81
C LEU A 97 14.62 3.54 21.84
N PHE A 98 15.77 3.37 21.21
CA PHE A 98 16.25 4.31 20.19
C PHE A 98 15.26 4.44 19.02
N ARG A 99 14.69 3.31 18.57
CA ARG A 99 13.69 3.31 17.50
C ARG A 99 12.40 4.01 17.89
N ILE A 100 11.90 3.82 19.11
CA ILE A 100 10.74 4.52 19.65
C ILE A 100 11.00 6.03 19.70
N ILE A 101 12.18 6.46 20.14
CA ILE A 101 12.56 7.88 20.20
C ILE A 101 12.60 8.49 18.79
N ILE A 102 13.25 7.82 17.83
CA ILE A 102 13.34 8.28 16.43
C ILE A 102 11.94 8.36 15.81
N HIS A 103 11.10 7.35 16.02
CA HIS A 103 9.74 7.33 15.51
C HIS A 103 8.88 8.44 16.13
N SER A 104 9.01 8.68 17.44
CA SER A 104 8.30 9.75 18.16
C SER A 104 8.74 11.15 17.70
N LYS A 105 10.05 11.39 17.51
CA LYS A 105 10.58 12.65 16.96
C LYS A 105 10.15 12.88 15.52
N GLY A 106 10.22 11.85 14.67
CA GLY A 106 9.82 11.93 13.25
C GLY A 106 8.33 12.20 13.03
N GLN A 107 7.46 11.74 13.94
CA GLN A 107 6.03 12.08 13.90
C GLN A 107 5.74 13.51 14.39
N LYS A 108 6.61 14.07 15.26
CA LYS A 108 6.47 15.43 15.79
C LYS A 108 7.02 16.52 14.87
N THR A 109 7.89 16.18 13.91
CA THR A 109 8.40 17.14 12.90
C THR A 109 7.29 17.52 11.91
N LYS A 110 6.61 18.62 12.23
CA LYS A 110 5.68 19.31 11.34
C LYS A 110 6.45 20.35 10.53
N ASN A 111 6.13 20.49 9.24
CA ASN A 111 6.66 21.58 8.42
C ASN A 111 6.13 22.94 8.96
N ARG A 112 6.72 24.07 8.54
CA ARG A 112 6.28 25.44 8.92
C ARG A 112 4.77 25.73 8.76
N LYS A 113 4.04 24.89 8.02
CA LYS A 113 2.57 24.95 7.80
C LYS A 113 1.76 23.97 8.67
N GLY A 114 2.36 23.33 9.69
CA GLY A 114 1.67 22.40 10.59
C GLY A 114 1.36 21.02 10.00
N ILE A 115 1.81 20.73 8.77
CA ILE A 115 1.62 19.45 8.08
C ILE A 115 2.77 18.52 8.46
N PRO A 116 2.51 17.29 8.97
CA PRO A 116 3.56 16.32 9.22
C PRO A 116 4.31 16.03 7.92
N VAL A 117 5.63 16.18 7.94
CA VAL A 117 6.50 15.97 6.79
C VAL A 117 6.63 14.46 6.58
N ILE A 118 5.68 13.87 5.86
CA ILE A 118 5.78 12.47 5.43
C ILE A 118 6.74 12.44 4.23
N VAL A 119 8.05 12.56 4.50
CA VAL A 119 9.10 12.33 3.51
C VAL A 119 9.52 10.86 3.67
N LYS A 120 9.01 10.01 2.77
CA LYS A 120 9.36 8.58 2.58
C LYS A 120 9.24 7.68 3.84
N PRO A 121 8.02 7.31 4.28
CA PRO A 121 7.83 6.36 5.39
C PRO A 121 8.00 4.89 4.95
N ILE A 122 7.91 4.59 3.65
CA ILE A 122 7.78 3.21 3.14
C ILE A 122 8.98 2.33 3.56
N ARG A 123 10.22 2.78 3.32
CA ARG A 123 11.41 1.97 3.66
C ARG A 123 11.69 1.89 5.16
N SER A 124 11.46 2.97 5.92
CA SER A 124 11.73 2.95 7.38
C SER A 124 10.72 2.11 8.15
N TYR A 125 9.46 2.08 7.71
CA TYR A 125 8.43 1.26 8.34
C TYR A 125 8.66 -0.24 8.06
N GLN A 126 8.88 -0.60 6.79
CA GLN A 126 9.20 -1.98 6.40
C GLN A 126 10.45 -2.50 7.11
N LEU A 127 11.49 -1.67 7.22
CA LEU A 127 12.70 -2.02 7.97
C LEU A 127 12.42 -2.22 9.47
N THR A 128 11.54 -1.41 10.07
CA THR A 128 11.15 -1.57 11.49
C THR A 128 10.36 -2.88 11.71
N MET A 129 9.52 -3.26 10.75
CA MET A 129 8.80 -4.54 10.79
C MET A 129 9.77 -5.72 10.67
N VAL A 130 10.66 -5.73 9.67
CA VAL A 130 11.65 -6.80 9.47
C VAL A 130 12.57 -6.96 10.68
N ILE A 131 13.03 -5.85 11.27
CA ILE A 131 13.83 -5.88 12.50
C ILE A 131 13.01 -6.45 13.66
N GLY A 132 11.74 -6.06 13.79
CA GLY A 132 10.83 -6.61 14.81
C GLY A 132 10.68 -8.12 14.69
N TRP A 133 10.47 -8.64 13.48
CA TRP A 133 10.37 -10.08 13.20
C TRP A 133 11.64 -10.84 13.56
N PHE A 134 12.79 -10.35 13.09
CA PHE A 134 14.08 -10.97 13.38
C PHE A 134 14.33 -11.03 14.89
N PHE A 135 14.07 -9.94 15.61
CA PHE A 135 14.26 -9.91 17.06
C PHE A 135 13.29 -10.82 17.80
N LEU A 136 12.05 -10.96 17.32
CA LEU A 136 11.10 -11.85 17.94
C LEU A 136 11.57 -13.31 17.87
N VAL A 137 12.00 -13.75 16.69
CA VAL A 137 12.53 -15.11 16.49
C VAL A 137 13.75 -15.35 17.41
N VAL A 138 14.66 -14.37 17.49
CA VAL A 138 15.83 -14.47 18.37
C VAL A 138 15.42 -14.58 19.84
N LEU A 139 14.53 -13.72 20.33
CA LEU A 139 14.06 -13.76 21.73
C LEU A 139 13.38 -15.10 22.07
N PHE A 140 12.63 -15.68 21.12
CA PHE A 140 11.99 -16.98 21.30
C PHE A 140 13.03 -18.09 21.53
N PHE A 141 14.02 -18.20 20.63
CA PHE A 141 15.08 -19.21 20.77
C PHE A 141 15.91 -18.98 22.04
N THR A 142 16.26 -17.74 22.36
CA THR A 142 16.96 -17.42 23.61
C THR A 142 16.19 -17.90 24.83
N THR A 143 14.88 -17.66 24.88
CA THR A 143 14.05 -18.08 26.00
C THR A 143 14.03 -19.61 26.14
N ILE A 144 13.88 -20.34 25.02
CA ILE A 144 13.91 -21.81 25.02
C ILE A 144 15.24 -22.34 25.52
N PHE A 145 16.35 -21.87 24.95
CA PHE A 145 17.68 -22.39 25.31
C PHE A 145 18.04 -22.07 26.77
N SER A 146 17.76 -20.86 27.23
CA SER A 146 18.03 -20.47 28.62
C SER A 146 17.17 -21.23 29.60
N TYR A 147 15.91 -21.49 29.25
CA TYR A 147 15.01 -22.31 30.07
C TYR A 147 15.47 -23.77 30.14
N LEU A 148 15.72 -24.41 29.00
CA LEU A 148 16.16 -25.81 28.95
C LEU A 148 17.51 -25.99 29.65
N SER A 149 18.43 -25.05 29.49
CA SER A 149 19.72 -25.04 30.18
C SER A 149 19.57 -24.90 31.70
N ALA A 150 18.60 -24.10 32.16
CA ALA A 150 18.30 -23.88 33.57
C ALA A 150 17.37 -24.94 34.19
N SER A 151 16.82 -25.86 33.39
CA SER A 151 15.82 -26.84 33.83
C SER A 151 16.23 -27.71 35.04
N PRO A 152 17.51 -28.13 35.21
CA PRO A 152 17.93 -28.86 36.41
C PRO A 152 17.72 -28.06 37.71
N PHE A 153 17.91 -26.74 37.65
CA PHE A 153 17.79 -25.85 38.81
C PHE A 153 16.36 -25.36 39.03
N LEU A 154 15.56 -25.31 37.95
CA LEU A 154 14.18 -24.84 37.98
C LEU A 154 13.16 -25.94 38.31
N PHE A 155 13.39 -27.15 37.81
CA PHE A 155 12.48 -28.30 37.91
C PHE A 155 13.12 -29.49 38.63
N GLY A 156 14.45 -29.54 38.76
CA GLY A 156 15.12 -30.75 39.26
C GLY A 156 15.16 -31.87 38.23
N ALA A 157 14.97 -31.56 36.94
CA ALA A 157 14.92 -32.51 35.84
C ALA A 157 15.47 -31.86 34.56
N THR A 158 15.95 -32.68 33.62
CA THR A 158 16.32 -32.23 32.27
C THR A 158 15.50 -32.94 31.22
N TRP A 159 15.05 -32.20 30.21
CA TRP A 159 14.36 -32.74 29.06
C TRP A 159 15.33 -33.36 28.06
N PHE A 160 15.09 -34.62 27.73
CA PHE A 160 15.77 -35.33 26.65
C PHE A 160 14.93 -35.26 25.39
N ILE A 161 15.55 -34.93 24.26
CA ILE A 161 14.88 -34.81 22.97
C ILE A 161 15.58 -35.75 21.99
N GLY A 162 14.82 -36.68 21.39
CA GLY A 162 15.34 -37.58 20.36
C GLY A 162 14.93 -37.12 18.97
N PHE A 163 15.68 -37.51 17.94
CA PHE A 163 15.27 -37.30 16.54
C PHE A 163 14.05 -38.14 16.13
N SER A 164 13.83 -39.27 16.80
CA SER A 164 12.75 -40.24 16.51
C SER A 164 11.75 -40.40 17.65
N ASN A 165 12.03 -39.87 18.84
CA ASN A 165 11.26 -40.13 20.06
C ASN A 165 10.70 -38.81 20.61
N SER A 166 9.50 -38.88 21.21
CA SER A 166 8.94 -37.75 21.95
C SER A 166 9.87 -37.32 23.08
N PRO A 167 9.85 -36.03 23.49
CA PRO A 167 10.62 -35.59 24.65
C PRO A 167 10.27 -36.39 25.90
N PHE A 168 11.28 -36.70 26.71
CA PHE A 168 11.10 -37.52 27.92
C PHE A 168 12.01 -37.07 29.06
N LEU A 169 11.70 -37.59 30.26
CA LEU A 169 12.51 -37.45 31.48
C LEU A 169 12.96 -38.84 31.94
N THR A 170 14.09 -38.93 32.62
CA THR A 170 14.59 -40.18 33.21
C THR A 170 14.67 -40.09 34.72
N GLU A 171 14.33 -41.17 35.42
CA GLU A 171 14.35 -41.22 36.89
C GLU A 171 15.74 -41.04 37.45
N GLU A 172 16.74 -41.58 36.75
CA GLU A 172 18.16 -41.40 37.05
C GLU A 172 18.57 -39.92 37.01
N SER A 173 18.05 -39.13 36.07
CA SER A 173 18.37 -37.70 36.00
C SER A 173 17.76 -36.91 37.16
N ILE A 174 16.51 -37.21 37.52
CA ILE A 174 15.79 -36.52 38.60
C ILE A 174 16.41 -36.84 39.96
N THR A 175 16.72 -38.11 40.21
CA THR A 175 17.38 -38.56 41.43
C THR A 175 18.78 -37.97 41.56
N HIS A 176 19.56 -37.93 40.47
CA HIS A 176 20.88 -37.27 40.46
C HIS A 176 20.78 -35.78 40.80
N PHE A 177 19.92 -35.02 40.14
CA PHE A 177 19.81 -33.58 40.37
C PHE A 177 19.23 -33.24 41.76
N SER A 178 18.28 -34.03 42.26
CA SER A 178 17.76 -33.87 43.62
C SER A 178 18.87 -34.08 44.66
N ASN A 179 19.76 -35.07 44.45
CA ASN A 179 20.92 -35.29 45.31
C ASN A 179 21.95 -34.16 45.25
N VAL A 180 22.27 -33.66 44.05
CA VAL A 180 23.22 -32.56 43.84
C VAL A 180 22.74 -31.27 44.53
N LEU A 181 21.43 -31.01 44.50
CA LEU A 181 20.82 -29.78 45.03
C LEU A 181 20.33 -29.91 46.48
N ASN A 182 20.57 -31.06 47.11
CA ASN A 182 20.09 -31.35 48.46
C ASN A 182 20.60 -30.33 49.49
N GLY A 183 19.73 -29.89 50.41
CA GLY A 183 20.03 -28.86 51.42
C GLY A 183 20.12 -27.43 50.89
N GLN A 184 20.19 -27.22 49.57
CA GLN A 184 20.17 -25.90 48.94
C GLN A 184 18.75 -25.46 48.54
N PHE A 185 17.74 -26.28 48.82
CA PHE A 185 16.33 -26.03 48.47
C PHE A 185 15.71 -24.80 49.10
N LYS A 186 16.19 -24.38 50.28
CA LYS A 186 15.78 -23.10 50.89
C LYS A 186 16.14 -21.89 50.02
N ASN A 187 17.08 -22.07 49.09
CA ASN A 187 17.53 -21.05 48.16
C ASN A 187 16.90 -21.22 46.76
N CYS A 188 15.98 -22.19 46.60
CA CYS A 188 15.28 -22.44 45.35
C CYS A 188 13.94 -21.70 45.36
N TYR A 189 13.84 -20.64 44.56
CA TYR A 189 12.67 -19.74 44.54
C TYR A 189 11.53 -20.22 43.63
N TRP A 190 11.68 -21.38 42.99
CA TRP A 190 10.81 -21.85 41.92
C TRP A 190 9.81 -22.90 42.41
N LEU A 191 8.54 -22.53 42.44
CA LEU A 191 7.40 -23.39 42.81
C LEU A 191 7.37 -24.72 42.03
N THR A 192 7.86 -24.70 40.79
CA THR A 192 7.98 -25.88 39.92
C THR A 192 8.94 -26.92 40.51
N TYR A 193 10.03 -26.50 41.13
CA TYR A 193 10.98 -27.41 41.76
C TYR A 193 10.30 -28.29 42.83
N GLY A 194 9.45 -27.70 43.68
CA GLY A 194 8.71 -28.44 44.71
C GLY A 194 7.71 -29.46 44.15
N LEU A 195 7.20 -29.26 42.94
CA LEU A 195 6.27 -30.18 42.28
C LEU A 195 6.98 -31.37 41.61
N PHE A 196 8.25 -31.21 41.22
CA PHE A 196 8.98 -32.20 40.41
C PHE A 196 10.13 -32.89 41.15
N SER A 197 10.66 -32.30 42.22
CA SER A 197 11.85 -32.81 42.92
C SER A 197 11.57 -33.90 43.96
N GLN A 198 10.32 -34.07 44.43
CA GLN A 198 10.00 -34.94 45.56
C GLN A 198 8.92 -36.02 45.31
N SER A 199 8.17 -35.99 44.20
CA SER A 199 7.09 -36.97 43.97
C SER A 199 6.93 -37.32 42.48
N THR A 200 7.59 -38.39 42.07
CA THR A 200 7.54 -38.99 40.73
C THR A 200 6.27 -39.84 40.51
N GLU A 201 5.10 -39.20 40.52
CA GLU A 201 3.88 -39.82 39.97
C GLU A 201 3.17 -38.94 38.93
N GLY A 202 3.24 -37.61 39.04
CA GLY A 202 2.47 -36.69 38.19
C GLY A 202 2.92 -36.58 36.72
N ILE A 203 4.21 -36.73 36.40
CA ILE A 203 4.71 -36.77 35.00
C ILE A 203 4.99 -38.20 34.54
N TYR A 204 5.45 -39.09 35.43
CA TYR A 204 5.68 -40.50 35.08
C TYR A 204 4.40 -41.25 34.73
N GLY A 205 3.26 -40.86 35.29
CA GLY A 205 1.95 -41.38 34.91
C GLY A 205 1.37 -40.78 33.63
N GLU A 206 1.96 -39.69 33.10
CA GLU A 206 1.42 -38.94 31.98
C GLU A 206 2.02 -39.42 30.65
N ASN A 207 1.43 -40.49 30.09
CA ASN A 207 1.88 -41.10 28.83
C ASN A 207 1.50 -40.29 27.56
N SER A 208 0.82 -39.15 27.72
CA SER A 208 0.38 -38.34 26.58
C SER A 208 1.50 -37.40 26.12
N GLU A 209 1.99 -37.60 24.90
CA GLU A 209 3.01 -36.76 24.26
C GLU A 209 2.65 -35.26 24.29
N ILE A 210 1.35 -34.93 24.18
CA ILE A 210 0.86 -33.55 24.16
C ILE A 210 1.12 -32.85 25.50
N PHE A 211 0.91 -33.54 26.62
CA PHE A 211 1.14 -32.98 27.95
C PHE A 211 2.63 -32.80 28.25
N LEU A 212 3.49 -33.70 27.76
CA LEU A 212 4.95 -33.54 27.87
C LEU A 212 5.44 -32.29 27.13
N TRP A 213 4.95 -32.05 25.91
CA TRP A 213 5.24 -30.81 25.17
C TRP A 213 4.68 -29.56 25.86
N PHE A 214 3.50 -29.66 26.48
CA PHE A 214 2.93 -28.56 27.25
C PHE A 214 3.83 -28.18 28.42
N TRP A 215 4.40 -29.14 29.16
CA TRP A 215 5.34 -28.86 30.26
C TRP A 215 6.64 -28.20 29.81
N ILE A 216 7.19 -28.64 28.67
CA ILE A 216 8.38 -28.01 28.06
C ILE A 216 8.09 -26.56 27.68
N LEU A 217 6.90 -26.31 27.11
CA LEU A 217 6.50 -25.00 26.60
C LEU A 217 5.85 -24.10 27.65
N PHE A 218 5.43 -24.63 28.80
CA PHE A 218 4.67 -23.92 29.85
C PHE A 218 5.28 -22.57 30.28
N PRO A 219 6.58 -22.47 30.58
CA PRO A 219 7.20 -21.20 30.98
C PRO A 219 7.28 -20.19 29.84
N ILE A 220 7.14 -20.67 28.61
CA ILE A 220 7.20 -19.88 27.38
C ILE A 220 5.79 -19.67 26.83
N ILE A 221 4.75 -20.30 27.41
CA ILE A 221 3.41 -20.32 26.85
C ILE A 221 2.77 -18.94 26.86
N PHE A 222 2.98 -18.16 27.92
CA PHE A 222 2.56 -16.76 27.95
C PHE A 222 3.30 -15.96 26.91
N GLN A 223 4.61 -16.16 26.78
CA GLN A 223 5.43 -15.50 25.77
C GLN A 223 5.05 -15.92 24.34
N PHE A 224 4.56 -17.15 24.16
CA PHE A 224 4.05 -17.69 22.91
C PHE A 224 2.66 -17.16 22.57
N ILE A 225 1.76 -17.00 23.56
CA ILE A 225 0.46 -16.33 23.39
C ILE A 225 0.68 -14.87 23.00
N PHE A 226 1.56 -14.16 23.70
CA PHE A 226 1.91 -12.80 23.34
C PHE A 226 2.65 -12.71 22.00
N PHE A 227 3.46 -13.73 21.65
CA PHE A 227 4.03 -13.86 20.32
C PHE A 227 2.94 -14.00 19.26
N LEU A 228 1.94 -14.85 19.46
CA LEU A 228 0.78 -14.99 18.57
C LEU A 228 -0.02 -13.69 18.46
N VAL A 229 -0.23 -12.99 19.59
CA VAL A 229 -0.91 -11.68 19.59
C VAL A 229 -0.08 -10.63 18.84
N ALA A 230 1.24 -10.62 19.02
CA ALA A 230 2.14 -9.78 18.25
C ALA A 230 2.12 -10.14 16.76
N PHE A 231 2.16 -11.43 16.42
CA PHE A 231 2.08 -11.98 15.07
C PHE A 231 0.80 -11.57 14.36
N ILE A 232 -0.36 -11.80 15.00
CA ILE A 232 -1.68 -11.37 14.52
C ILE A 232 -1.71 -9.85 14.37
N GLY A 233 -1.21 -9.09 15.36
CA GLY A 233 -1.12 -7.63 15.29
C GLY A 233 -0.25 -7.14 14.12
N THR A 234 0.78 -7.90 13.76
CA THR A 234 1.73 -7.59 12.68
C THR A 234 1.12 -7.91 11.31
N ILE A 235 0.46 -9.06 11.16
CA ILE A 235 -0.31 -9.42 9.95
C ILE A 235 -1.48 -8.47 9.75
N CYS A 236 -2.29 -8.22 10.78
CA CYS A 236 -3.36 -7.22 10.72
C CYS A 236 -2.80 -5.82 10.46
N GLY A 237 -1.59 -5.54 10.92
CA GLY A 237 -0.81 -4.35 10.60
C GLY A 237 -0.53 -4.24 9.10
N GLU A 238 0.09 -5.27 8.50
CA GLU A 238 0.39 -5.35 7.07
C GLU A 238 -0.87 -5.36 6.20
N CYS A 239 -1.90 -6.13 6.54
CA CYS A 239 -3.18 -6.13 5.84
C CYS A 239 -3.86 -4.76 5.93
N SER A 240 -3.84 -4.13 7.12
CA SER A 240 -4.39 -2.78 7.27
C SER A 240 -3.56 -1.74 6.54
N TRP A 241 -2.25 -1.91 6.41
CA TRP A 241 -1.39 -1.04 5.60
C TRP A 241 -1.53 -1.30 4.11
N GLY A 242 -1.79 -2.53 3.67
CA GLY A 242 -2.19 -2.85 2.31
C GLY A 242 -3.52 -2.21 1.97
N ILE A 243 -4.48 -2.23 2.91
CA ILE A 243 -5.77 -1.53 2.80
C ILE A 243 -5.60 -0.02 2.90
N ILE A 244 -4.72 0.53 3.75
CA ILE A 244 -4.46 1.97 3.83
C ILE A 244 -3.66 2.44 2.63
N ASN A 245 -2.75 1.64 2.09
CA ASN A 245 -1.97 1.99 0.91
C ASN A 245 -2.86 1.88 -0.33
N THR A 246 -3.67 0.82 -0.44
CA THR A 246 -4.70 0.77 -1.47
C THR A 246 -5.76 1.82 -1.23
N SER A 247 -6.16 2.21 -0.03
CA SER A 247 -7.15 3.26 0.22
C SER A 247 -6.57 4.65 0.07
N VAL A 248 -5.30 4.88 0.33
CA VAL A 248 -4.61 6.17 0.12
C VAL A 248 -4.21 6.30 -1.35
N ILE A 249 -3.80 5.23 -2.04
CA ILE A 249 -3.65 5.21 -3.49
C ILE A 249 -5.03 5.34 -4.14
N ARG A 250 -6.03 4.61 -3.64
CA ARG A 250 -7.43 4.70 -4.06
C ARG A 250 -8.02 6.03 -3.67
N ASP A 251 -7.63 6.75 -2.61
CA ASP A 251 -8.08 8.10 -2.25
C ASP A 251 -7.24 9.18 -2.95
N LEU A 252 -6.02 8.89 -3.37
CA LEU A 252 -5.31 9.68 -4.39
C LEU A 252 -5.98 9.49 -5.76
N ASP A 253 -6.57 8.32 -6.02
CA ASP A 253 -7.38 8.00 -7.20
C ASP A 253 -8.90 8.31 -7.01
N ILE A 254 -9.41 8.50 -5.79
CA ILE A 254 -10.82 8.78 -5.42
C ILE A 254 -10.97 10.23 -4.98
N SER A 255 -9.90 10.92 -4.57
CA SER A 255 -9.85 12.38 -4.77
C SER A 255 -9.91 12.73 -6.26
N SER A 256 -9.76 11.75 -7.16
CA SER A 256 -10.16 11.85 -8.56
C SER A 256 -11.53 11.26 -8.92
N ASN A 257 -12.34 10.74 -7.97
CA ASN A 257 -13.65 10.12 -8.23
C ASN A 257 -14.77 10.30 -7.18
N GLU A 258 -14.58 10.99 -6.05
CA GLU A 258 -15.69 11.31 -5.14
C GLU A 258 -16.36 12.63 -5.55
N SER A 259 -17.68 12.56 -5.70
CA SER A 259 -18.60 13.63 -6.08
C SER A 259 -18.52 14.81 -5.11
N VAL A 260 -17.51 15.65 -5.28
CA VAL A 260 -17.46 16.97 -4.66
C VAL A 260 -18.59 17.79 -5.29
N GLN A 261 -19.55 18.22 -4.47
CA GLN A 261 -20.50 19.24 -4.85
C GLN A 261 -19.73 20.38 -5.53
N LEU A 262 -20.06 20.58 -6.80
CA LEU A 262 -19.46 21.52 -7.74
C LEU A 262 -19.53 22.95 -7.21
N ASN A 263 -18.57 23.35 -6.38
CA ASN A 263 -18.17 24.75 -6.28
C ASN A 263 -17.04 24.99 -7.27
N ASN A 264 -17.38 24.88 -8.57
CA ASN A 264 -16.55 25.34 -9.67
C ASN A 264 -16.43 26.87 -9.57
N ASN A 265 -15.40 27.34 -8.87
CA ASN A 265 -14.88 28.70 -9.01
C ASN A 265 -13.89 28.80 -10.19
N VAL A 266 -14.00 27.91 -11.18
CA VAL A 266 -13.53 28.22 -12.53
C VAL A 266 -14.38 29.40 -12.96
N SER A 267 -13.75 30.55 -13.11
CA SER A 267 -14.42 31.85 -13.24
C SER A 267 -15.69 31.75 -14.09
N LYS A 268 -16.82 32.19 -13.53
CA LYS A 268 -18.10 32.42 -14.25
C LYS A 268 -17.94 33.29 -15.53
N LYS A 269 -16.74 33.78 -15.80
CA LYS A 269 -16.35 34.67 -16.90
C LYS A 269 -16.27 33.96 -18.26
N TYR A 270 -16.04 32.64 -18.32
CA TYR A 270 -15.84 31.92 -19.59
C TYR A 270 -16.86 30.79 -19.85
N ILE A 271 -17.76 30.51 -18.91
CA ILE A 271 -18.72 29.41 -19.02
C ILE A 271 -20.09 29.97 -19.40
N ASP A 272 -20.50 29.76 -20.64
CA ASP A 272 -21.89 30.00 -21.03
C ASP A 272 -22.82 29.03 -20.29
N LYS A 273 -23.98 29.54 -19.83
CA LYS A 273 -24.97 28.70 -19.16
C LYS A 273 -25.50 27.62 -20.10
N LYS A 274 -25.66 26.41 -19.56
CA LYS A 274 -26.31 25.29 -20.26
C LYS A 274 -27.66 25.72 -20.82
N ILE A 275 -27.98 25.27 -22.04
CA ILE A 275 -29.26 25.59 -22.69
C ILE A 275 -30.42 25.06 -21.87
N ASP A 276 -31.26 25.96 -21.39
CA ASP A 276 -32.56 25.62 -20.80
C ASP A 276 -33.62 25.54 -21.91
N LEU A 277 -34.00 24.31 -22.28
CA LEU A 277 -34.98 24.04 -23.34
C LEU A 277 -36.39 24.52 -22.99
N ASN A 278 -36.68 24.76 -21.71
CA ASN A 278 -38.00 25.23 -21.28
C ASN A 278 -38.18 26.73 -21.49
N LYS A 279 -37.07 27.49 -21.53
CA LYS A 279 -37.07 28.95 -21.67
C LYS A 279 -36.95 29.45 -23.10
N LYS A 280 -36.68 28.56 -24.07
CA LYS A 280 -36.45 28.92 -25.48
C LYS A 280 -37.66 28.68 -26.35
N THR A 281 -37.83 29.54 -27.34
CA THR A 281 -38.87 29.40 -28.36
C THR A 281 -38.58 28.19 -29.27
N SER A 282 -39.63 27.66 -29.90
CA SER A 282 -39.53 26.49 -30.79
C SER A 282 -38.58 26.75 -31.99
N SER A 283 -38.63 27.96 -32.54
CA SER A 283 -37.80 28.42 -33.66
C SER A 283 -36.32 28.51 -33.29
N GLU A 284 -35.99 29.01 -32.09
CA GLU A 284 -34.62 29.04 -31.59
C GLU A 284 -34.04 27.64 -31.41
N ILE A 285 -34.84 26.69 -30.91
CA ILE A 285 -34.41 25.30 -30.75
C ILE A 285 -34.18 24.68 -32.12
N GLN A 286 -35.08 24.90 -33.09
CA GLN A 286 -34.92 24.44 -34.46
C GLN A 286 -33.62 24.95 -35.09
N ALA A 287 -33.36 26.25 -35.04
CA ALA A 287 -32.14 26.85 -35.61
C ALA A 287 -30.87 26.24 -35.00
N ARG A 288 -30.88 25.97 -33.68
CA ARG A 288 -29.76 25.34 -32.97
C ARG A 288 -29.57 23.87 -33.35
N VAL A 289 -30.65 23.11 -33.49
CA VAL A 289 -30.61 21.71 -33.92
C VAL A 289 -30.04 21.60 -35.34
N LEU A 290 -30.49 22.48 -36.25
CA LEU A 290 -29.95 22.53 -37.62
C LEU A 290 -28.46 22.89 -37.62
N LEU A 291 -28.06 23.89 -36.83
CA LEU A 291 -26.66 24.27 -36.69
C LEU A 291 -25.81 23.14 -36.09
N PHE A 292 -26.34 22.41 -35.11
CA PHE A 292 -25.68 21.24 -34.53
C PHE A 292 -25.38 20.19 -35.60
N TYR A 293 -26.39 19.74 -36.37
CA TYR A 293 -26.18 18.70 -37.38
C TYR A 293 -25.25 19.17 -38.51
N LYS A 294 -25.34 20.44 -38.94
CA LYS A 294 -24.39 21.02 -39.91
C LYS A 294 -22.95 20.96 -39.40
N ASN A 295 -22.71 21.40 -38.16
CA ASN A 295 -21.38 21.37 -37.56
C ASN A 295 -20.88 19.94 -37.33
N PHE A 296 -21.78 19.02 -36.95
CA PHE A 296 -21.43 17.64 -36.70
C PHE A 296 -21.07 16.88 -37.98
N ILE A 297 -21.80 17.11 -39.08
CA ILE A 297 -21.46 16.57 -40.41
C ILE A 297 -20.10 17.13 -40.86
N SER A 298 -19.90 18.44 -40.77
CA SER A 298 -18.62 19.07 -41.14
C SER A 298 -17.44 18.52 -40.32
N LEU A 299 -17.64 18.28 -39.02
CA LEU A 299 -16.65 17.61 -38.17
C LEU A 299 -16.29 16.22 -38.74
N LEU A 300 -17.29 15.38 -39.02
CA LEU A 300 -17.06 14.02 -39.52
C LEU A 300 -16.41 14.01 -40.91
N GLU A 301 -16.76 14.94 -41.80
CA GLU A 301 -16.14 15.10 -43.11
C GLU A 301 -14.67 15.51 -43.01
N SER A 302 -14.37 16.56 -42.23
CA SER A 302 -13.00 17.06 -42.04
C SER A 302 -12.06 16.03 -41.39
N SER A 303 -12.63 15.13 -40.59
CA SER A 303 -11.95 14.02 -39.94
C SER A 303 -11.91 12.71 -40.77
N ASN A 304 -12.38 12.71 -42.03
CA ASN A 304 -12.49 11.52 -42.90
C ASN A 304 -13.34 10.37 -42.34
N ASN A 305 -14.28 10.66 -41.44
CA ASN A 305 -15.20 9.68 -40.83
C ASN A 305 -16.54 9.63 -41.56
N THR A 306 -16.54 9.50 -42.89
CA THR A 306 -17.77 9.47 -43.69
C THR A 306 -18.41 8.08 -43.80
N LYS A 307 -17.69 7.03 -43.39
CA LYS A 307 -18.15 5.62 -43.51
C LYS A 307 -18.89 5.11 -42.26
N ILE A 308 -18.96 5.89 -41.19
CA ILE A 308 -19.59 5.46 -39.93
C ILE A 308 -21.12 5.64 -39.96
N PRO A 309 -21.91 4.76 -39.30
CA PRO A 309 -23.37 4.83 -39.34
C PRO A 309 -23.96 6.18 -38.89
N ILE A 310 -23.34 6.80 -37.89
CA ILE A 310 -23.80 8.07 -37.31
C ILE A 310 -23.68 9.25 -38.29
N TYR A 311 -22.79 9.17 -39.28
CA TYR A 311 -22.66 10.18 -40.34
C TYR A 311 -23.89 10.16 -41.26
N ASN A 312 -24.28 8.97 -41.72
CA ASN A 312 -25.46 8.80 -42.58
C ASN A 312 -26.75 9.18 -41.83
N GLU A 313 -26.86 8.78 -40.55
CA GLU A 313 -27.99 9.18 -39.70
C GLU A 313 -28.07 10.71 -39.55
N ALA A 314 -26.94 11.38 -39.28
CA ALA A 314 -26.89 12.83 -39.14
C ALA A 314 -27.33 13.56 -40.42
N ARG A 315 -26.95 13.07 -41.61
CA ARG A 315 -27.38 13.64 -42.90
C ARG A 315 -28.89 13.50 -43.10
N ILE A 316 -29.43 12.29 -42.89
CA ILE A 316 -30.87 12.03 -43.02
C ILE A 316 -31.67 12.90 -42.05
N LEU A 317 -31.20 13.04 -40.81
CA LEU A 317 -31.85 13.89 -39.81
C LEU A 317 -31.77 15.38 -40.18
N LEU A 318 -30.65 15.86 -40.72
CA LEU A 318 -30.53 17.25 -41.19
C LEU A 318 -31.51 17.54 -42.33
N GLU A 319 -31.60 16.65 -43.32
CA GLU A 319 -32.55 16.75 -44.44
C GLU A 319 -34.00 16.70 -43.95
N LYS A 320 -34.31 15.80 -43.01
CA LYS A 320 -35.65 15.72 -42.41
C LYS A 320 -36.03 16.99 -41.64
N TYR A 321 -35.10 17.57 -40.90
CA TYR A 321 -35.37 18.74 -40.05
C TYR A 321 -35.35 20.07 -40.82
N SER A 322 -34.82 20.11 -42.05
CA SER A 322 -34.79 21.33 -42.88
C SER A 322 -36.12 21.61 -43.60
N VAL A 323 -36.94 20.59 -43.87
CA VAL A 323 -38.15 20.71 -44.72
C VAL A 323 -39.43 21.06 -43.94
N ILE A 324 -39.36 21.19 -42.60
CA ILE A 324 -40.46 21.62 -41.71
C ILE A 324 -41.67 20.66 -41.71
N GLN A 325 -41.72 19.78 -40.71
CA GLN A 325 -42.95 19.12 -40.28
C GLN A 325 -43.32 19.60 -38.86
N LYS A 326 -44.58 19.41 -38.43
CA LYS A 326 -45.01 19.61 -37.03
C LYS A 326 -44.15 18.74 -36.11
N THR A 327 -43.02 19.30 -35.66
CA THR A 327 -41.98 18.55 -34.97
C THR A 327 -41.87 19.04 -33.55
N ASN A 328 -41.80 18.11 -32.59
CA ASN A 328 -41.55 18.47 -31.20
C ASN A 328 -40.06 18.79 -31.00
N TRP A 329 -39.68 20.05 -31.24
CA TRP A 329 -38.31 20.53 -31.15
C TRP A 329 -37.71 20.35 -29.75
N LYS A 330 -38.51 20.38 -28.69
CA LYS A 330 -38.03 20.10 -27.32
C LYS A 330 -37.57 18.64 -27.17
N LYS A 331 -38.32 17.69 -27.74
CA LYS A 331 -37.93 16.27 -27.73
C LYS A 331 -36.64 16.05 -28.52
N ILE A 332 -36.51 16.68 -29.68
CA ILE A 332 -35.28 16.59 -30.49
C ILE A 332 -34.10 17.28 -29.79
N GLY A 333 -34.32 18.44 -29.17
CA GLY A 333 -33.28 19.12 -28.41
C GLY A 333 -32.73 18.26 -27.26
N LYS A 334 -33.59 17.47 -26.58
CA LYS A 334 -33.14 16.49 -25.59
C LYS A 334 -32.29 15.38 -26.23
N TYR A 335 -32.72 14.85 -27.37
CA TYR A 335 -31.95 13.84 -28.11
C TYR A 335 -30.57 14.37 -28.56
N VAL A 336 -30.50 15.60 -29.08
CA VAL A 336 -29.23 16.26 -29.40
C VAL A 336 -28.34 16.40 -28.17
N GLN A 337 -28.90 16.78 -27.02
CA GLN A 337 -28.14 16.86 -25.78
C GLN A 337 -27.61 15.49 -25.33
N GLU A 338 -28.38 14.42 -25.53
CA GLU A 338 -27.93 13.05 -25.26
C GLU A 338 -26.79 12.64 -26.19
N ILE A 339 -26.86 12.97 -27.49
CA ILE A 339 -25.77 12.72 -28.45
C ILE A 339 -24.51 13.46 -28.02
N VAL A 340 -24.60 14.77 -27.71
CA VAL A 340 -23.45 15.57 -27.25
C VAL A 340 -22.82 14.95 -26.01
N ASN A 341 -23.62 14.55 -25.03
CA ASN A 341 -23.13 13.94 -23.80
C ASN A 341 -22.48 12.57 -24.06
N TRP A 342 -23.09 11.74 -24.90
CA TRP A 342 -22.55 10.42 -25.25
C TRP A 342 -21.21 10.55 -25.97
N TYR A 343 -21.14 11.43 -26.98
CA TYR A 343 -19.95 11.65 -27.80
C TYR A 343 -18.77 12.16 -26.97
N THR A 344 -19.02 13.10 -26.04
CA THR A 344 -17.96 13.80 -25.30
C THR A 344 -17.76 13.31 -23.86
N ASN A 345 -18.45 12.24 -23.41
CA ASN A 345 -18.44 11.78 -22.01
C ASN A 345 -17.03 11.60 -21.42
N THR A 346 -16.16 10.90 -22.16
CA THR A 346 -14.80 10.60 -21.69
C THR A 346 -13.94 11.87 -21.58
N GLU A 347 -14.10 12.77 -22.54
CA GLU A 347 -13.38 14.03 -22.62
C GLU A 347 -13.84 15.02 -21.54
N GLN A 348 -15.15 15.10 -21.30
CA GLN A 348 -15.71 15.91 -20.22
C GLN A 348 -15.15 15.47 -18.87
N ARG A 349 -15.02 14.16 -18.62
CA ARG A 349 -14.38 13.63 -17.39
C ARG A 349 -12.92 14.07 -17.29
N PHE A 350 -12.17 14.02 -18.39
CA PHE A 350 -10.78 14.46 -18.45
C PHE A 350 -10.63 15.97 -18.23
N VAL A 351 -11.46 16.79 -18.87
CA VAL A 351 -11.47 18.25 -18.71
C VAL A 351 -11.83 18.66 -17.30
N ASN A 352 -12.79 17.97 -16.66
CA ASN A 352 -13.14 18.21 -15.27
C ASN A 352 -11.95 17.95 -14.33
N LEU A 353 -11.20 16.86 -14.57
CA LEU A 353 -9.98 16.57 -13.82
C LEU A 353 -8.92 17.66 -14.02
N LEU A 354 -8.69 18.12 -15.24
CA LEU A 354 -7.75 19.22 -15.51
C LEU A 354 -8.18 20.52 -14.85
N SER A 355 -9.47 20.83 -14.88
CA SER A 355 -10.03 22.02 -14.26
C SER A 355 -9.73 22.09 -12.77
N GLN A 356 -9.82 20.95 -12.06
CA GLN A 356 -9.44 20.83 -10.66
C GLN A 356 -7.94 21.06 -10.44
N LEU A 357 -7.09 20.46 -11.27
CA LEU A 357 -5.64 20.60 -11.16
C LEU A 357 -5.16 22.03 -11.41
N VAL A 358 -5.82 22.74 -12.33
CA VAL A 358 -5.49 24.10 -12.73
C VAL A 358 -5.99 25.15 -11.72
N THR A 359 -7.14 24.90 -11.09
CA THR A 359 -7.73 25.82 -10.10
C THR A 359 -7.15 25.68 -8.69
N ASN A 360 -6.48 24.56 -8.39
CA ASN A 360 -5.92 24.33 -7.05
C ASN A 360 -4.74 25.28 -6.75
N PRO A 361 -4.87 26.22 -5.80
CA PRO A 361 -3.82 27.20 -5.50
C PRO A 361 -2.60 26.58 -4.81
N LYS A 362 -2.72 25.35 -4.28
CA LYS A 362 -1.63 24.65 -3.59
C LYS A 362 -0.68 23.94 -4.55
N ILE A 363 -1.11 23.64 -5.78
CA ILE A 363 -0.36 22.87 -6.76
C ILE A 363 -0.16 23.74 -7.99
N ASN A 364 1.00 24.37 -8.10
CA ASN A 364 1.35 25.19 -9.26
C ASN A 364 1.80 24.28 -10.44
N TYR A 365 0.97 23.30 -10.80
CA TYR A 365 1.34 22.19 -11.69
C TYR A 365 1.58 22.63 -13.14
N PHE A 366 0.76 23.58 -13.61
CA PHE A 366 0.78 24.08 -14.99
C PHE A 366 1.44 25.46 -15.15
N LYS A 367 2.08 26.03 -14.11
CA LYS A 367 2.72 27.38 -14.04
C LYS A 367 2.48 28.28 -15.27
N GLY A 368 3.33 28.18 -16.30
CA GLY A 368 3.34 29.04 -17.49
C GLY A 368 2.17 28.83 -18.46
N MET A 369 1.54 27.66 -18.47
CA MET A 369 0.40 27.32 -19.32
C MET A 369 -0.95 27.42 -18.60
N LYS A 370 -0.95 27.85 -17.32
CA LYS A 370 -2.15 27.87 -16.48
C LYS A 370 -3.28 28.71 -17.09
N ASN A 371 -2.98 29.93 -17.52
CA ASN A 371 -3.99 30.86 -18.04
C ASN A 371 -4.55 30.38 -19.39
N GLU A 372 -3.67 29.90 -20.28
CA GLU A 372 -4.03 29.28 -21.56
C GLU A 372 -4.99 28.10 -21.34
N LEU A 373 -4.64 27.21 -20.40
CA LEU A 373 -5.41 26.01 -20.11
C LEU A 373 -6.76 26.36 -19.45
N GLN A 374 -6.83 27.37 -18.58
CA GLN A 374 -8.11 27.86 -18.03
C GLN A 374 -9.04 28.39 -19.13
N LYS A 375 -8.50 29.17 -20.07
CA LYS A 375 -9.25 29.71 -21.20
C LYS A 375 -9.81 28.58 -22.07
N LEU A 376 -8.98 27.61 -22.44
CA LEU A 376 -9.39 26.48 -23.27
C LEU A 376 -10.44 25.59 -22.59
N ILE A 377 -10.30 25.34 -21.28
CA ILE A 377 -11.31 24.60 -20.50
C ILE A 377 -12.66 25.32 -20.52
N GLY A 378 -12.67 26.65 -20.36
CA GLY A 378 -13.88 27.46 -20.44
C GLY A 378 -14.52 27.42 -21.84
N GLU A 379 -13.73 27.61 -22.89
CA GLU A 379 -14.18 27.56 -24.28
C GLU A 379 -14.72 26.18 -24.68
N TYR A 380 -14.11 25.10 -24.19
CA TYR A 380 -14.62 23.73 -24.36
C TYR A 380 -15.99 23.57 -23.69
N GLN A 381 -16.10 23.93 -22.41
CA GLN A 381 -17.37 23.82 -21.67
C GLN A 381 -18.50 24.67 -22.29
N SER A 382 -18.19 25.88 -22.77
CA SER A 382 -19.13 26.72 -23.53
C SER A 382 -19.57 26.03 -24.83
N SER A 383 -18.63 25.42 -25.57
CA SER A 383 -18.94 24.72 -26.82
C SER A 383 -19.85 23.51 -26.60
N ILE A 384 -19.64 22.74 -25.52
CA ILE A 384 -20.53 21.66 -25.10
C ILE A 384 -21.91 22.20 -24.73
N ASN A 385 -21.97 23.26 -23.93
CA ASN A 385 -23.22 23.87 -23.50
C ASN A 385 -24.04 24.47 -24.66
N THR A 386 -23.37 24.88 -25.74
CA THR A 386 -23.98 25.46 -26.94
C THR A 386 -24.20 24.44 -28.08
N TRP A 387 -23.89 23.16 -27.85
CA TRP A 387 -23.97 22.07 -28.84
C TRP A 387 -23.09 22.27 -30.09
N ASN A 388 -21.93 22.90 -29.93
CA ASN A 388 -20.97 23.05 -31.03
C ASN A 388 -19.84 22.00 -30.91
N LEU A 389 -20.09 20.79 -31.42
CA LEU A 389 -19.12 19.68 -31.36
C LEU A 389 -17.84 19.95 -32.15
N LEU A 390 -17.92 20.62 -33.31
CA LEU A 390 -16.73 20.99 -34.10
C LEU A 390 -15.75 21.84 -33.28
N LYS A 391 -16.26 22.91 -32.65
CA LYS A 391 -15.44 23.76 -31.77
C LYS A 391 -14.98 23.00 -30.53
N ALA A 392 -15.83 22.18 -29.94
CA ALA A 392 -15.45 21.38 -28.78
C ALA A 392 -14.28 20.43 -29.11
N GLU A 393 -14.31 19.78 -30.28
CA GLU A 393 -13.26 18.86 -30.75
C GLU A 393 -11.91 19.58 -30.88
N PHE A 394 -11.91 20.74 -31.54
CA PHE A 394 -10.72 21.55 -31.70
C PHE A 394 -10.13 21.98 -30.34
N LYS A 395 -10.98 22.37 -29.38
CA LYS A 395 -10.54 22.79 -28.04
C LYS A 395 -10.00 21.63 -27.20
N ILE A 396 -10.61 20.44 -27.25
CA ILE A 396 -10.09 19.29 -26.51
C ILE A 396 -8.73 18.83 -27.05
N GLU A 397 -8.49 18.94 -28.35
CA GLU A 397 -7.17 18.65 -28.95
C GLU A 397 -6.09 19.60 -28.46
N GLN A 398 -6.39 20.90 -28.39
CA GLN A 398 -5.48 21.89 -27.80
C GLN A 398 -5.19 21.58 -26.33
N ILE A 399 -6.22 21.18 -25.57
CA ILE A 399 -6.08 20.74 -24.17
C ILE A 399 -5.20 19.48 -24.07
N PHE A 400 -5.37 18.49 -24.95
CA PHE A 400 -4.54 17.28 -24.99
C PHE A 400 -3.08 17.60 -25.30
N ILE A 401 -2.81 18.48 -26.26
CA ILE A 401 -1.45 18.91 -26.61
C ILE A 401 -0.77 19.53 -25.38
N LEU A 402 -1.39 20.53 -24.75
CA LEU A 402 -0.83 21.19 -23.55
C LEU A 402 -0.61 20.20 -22.40
N SER A 403 -1.56 19.28 -22.19
CA SER A 403 -1.51 18.31 -21.11
C SER A 403 -0.45 17.22 -21.33
N SER A 404 -0.13 16.89 -22.60
CA SER A 404 0.84 15.86 -22.97
C SER A 404 2.28 16.20 -22.56
N TYR A 405 2.58 17.48 -22.31
CA TYR A 405 3.89 17.92 -21.83
C TYR A 405 4.12 17.62 -20.35
N LYS A 406 3.10 17.18 -19.62
CA LYS A 406 3.20 16.74 -18.23
C LYS A 406 3.13 15.22 -18.14
N SER A 407 4.20 14.59 -17.66
CA SER A 407 4.35 13.13 -17.65
C SER A 407 3.27 12.43 -16.84
N GLU A 408 2.80 13.04 -15.75
CA GLU A 408 1.82 12.43 -14.85
C GLU A 408 0.40 12.38 -15.46
N ILE A 409 0.10 13.24 -16.45
CA ILE A 409 -1.21 13.29 -17.14
C ILE A 409 -1.16 12.66 -18.52
N LEU A 410 0.03 12.50 -19.10
CA LEU A 410 0.25 11.95 -20.44
C LEU A 410 -0.46 10.59 -20.65
N ALA A 411 -0.44 9.70 -19.65
CA ALA A 411 -1.14 8.42 -19.72
C ALA A 411 -2.67 8.56 -19.86
N LYS A 412 -3.27 9.58 -19.23
CA LYS A 412 -4.71 9.88 -19.35
C LYS A 412 -5.04 10.49 -20.71
N VAL A 413 -4.14 11.30 -21.28
CA VAL A 413 -4.27 11.80 -22.66
C VAL A 413 -4.31 10.63 -23.64
N GLY A 414 -3.35 9.70 -23.55
CA GLY A 414 -3.32 8.56 -24.45
C GLY A 414 -4.50 7.59 -24.26
N TYR A 415 -5.04 7.45 -23.04
CA TYR A 415 -6.31 6.72 -22.83
C TYR A 415 -7.48 7.39 -23.56
N CYS A 416 -7.62 8.71 -23.48
CA CYS A 416 -8.68 9.44 -24.18
C CYS A 416 -8.56 9.27 -25.70
N LEU A 417 -7.34 9.38 -26.23
CA LEU A 417 -7.07 9.17 -27.65
C LEU A 417 -7.36 7.74 -28.12
N LYS A 418 -6.99 6.73 -27.32
CA LYS A 418 -7.35 5.32 -27.59
C LYS A 418 -8.86 5.13 -27.65
N ASN A 419 -9.59 5.75 -26.73
CA ASN A 419 -11.05 5.68 -26.74
C ASN A 419 -11.67 6.38 -27.96
N ARG A 420 -11.15 7.55 -28.36
CA ARG A 420 -11.58 8.26 -29.59
C ARG A 420 -11.34 7.40 -30.84
N LEU A 421 -10.17 6.78 -30.97
CA LEU A 421 -9.86 5.84 -32.05
C LEU A 421 -10.80 4.63 -32.09
N ASN A 422 -11.20 4.12 -30.92
CA ASN A 422 -12.06 2.95 -30.85
C ASN A 422 -13.53 3.25 -31.16
N THR A 423 -14.00 4.44 -30.83
CA THR A 423 -15.41 4.81 -30.93
C THR A 423 -15.72 5.66 -32.16
N THR A 424 -14.97 6.75 -32.34
CA THR A 424 -15.35 7.86 -33.21
C THR A 424 -14.56 7.85 -34.52
N PHE A 425 -13.28 7.46 -34.43
CA PHE A 425 -12.35 7.40 -35.56
C PHE A 425 -12.01 5.96 -35.92
N SER A 426 -13.02 5.08 -35.89
CA SER A 426 -12.83 3.64 -36.12
C SER A 426 -12.35 3.30 -37.54
N SER A 427 -12.57 4.20 -38.51
CA SER A 427 -12.20 4.05 -39.92
C SER A 427 -10.80 4.56 -40.28
N LEU A 428 -9.97 4.93 -39.31
CA LEU A 428 -8.61 5.38 -39.55
C LEU A 428 -7.69 4.19 -39.88
N ASP A 429 -7.06 4.21 -41.06
CA ASP A 429 -6.32 3.08 -41.64
C ASP A 429 -5.21 2.53 -40.71
N ASP A 430 -4.49 3.42 -40.01
CA ASP A 430 -3.38 3.07 -39.11
C ASP A 430 -3.77 2.90 -37.62
N LYS A 431 -5.06 2.85 -37.30
CA LYS A 431 -5.56 2.83 -35.91
C LYS A 431 -4.86 1.78 -35.04
N ASN A 432 -4.76 0.54 -35.55
CA ASN A 432 -4.18 -0.58 -34.81
C ASN A 432 -2.69 -0.38 -34.56
N ASN A 433 -1.98 0.29 -35.47
CA ASN A 433 -0.58 0.63 -35.30
C ASN A 433 -0.39 1.68 -34.20
N PHE A 434 -1.20 2.74 -34.19
CA PHE A 434 -1.17 3.74 -33.11
C PHE A 434 -1.46 3.14 -31.73
N ILE A 435 -2.44 2.25 -31.63
CA ILE A 435 -2.77 1.59 -30.35
C ILE A 435 -1.60 0.72 -29.87
N LYS A 436 -1.00 -0.09 -30.78
CA LYS A 436 0.17 -0.91 -30.46
C LYS A 436 1.36 -0.07 -30.02
N LEU A 437 1.64 1.05 -30.70
CA LEU A 437 2.74 1.95 -30.34
C LEU A 437 2.51 2.61 -28.97
N LEU A 438 1.29 3.07 -28.68
CA LEU A 438 0.97 3.62 -27.36
C LEU A 438 1.14 2.57 -26.25
N GLU A 439 0.69 1.34 -26.47
CA GLU A 439 0.84 0.25 -25.48
C GLU A 439 2.31 -0.13 -25.27
N LYS A 440 3.07 -0.26 -26.35
CA LYS A 440 4.51 -0.53 -26.31
C LYS A 440 5.25 0.53 -25.50
N TYR A 441 5.13 1.81 -25.86
CA TYR A 441 5.85 2.88 -25.17
C TYR A 441 5.38 3.08 -23.73
N LYS A 442 4.11 2.75 -23.41
CA LYS A 442 3.64 2.73 -22.02
C LYS A 442 4.30 1.63 -21.20
N PHE A 443 4.45 0.42 -21.77
CA PHE A 443 5.09 -0.72 -21.11
C PHE A 443 6.59 -0.45 -20.90
N GLU A 444 7.27 0.08 -21.92
CA GLU A 444 8.70 0.43 -21.91
C GLU A 444 9.00 1.70 -21.07
N LYS A 445 7.96 2.42 -20.62
CA LYS A 445 8.07 3.73 -19.93
C LYS A 445 8.79 4.80 -20.75
N ASP A 446 8.71 4.72 -22.08
CA ASP A 446 9.26 5.70 -23.01
C ASP A 446 8.28 6.87 -23.24
N TYR A 447 8.29 7.82 -22.31
CA TYR A 447 7.38 8.97 -22.34
C TYR A 447 7.64 9.94 -23.50
N ILE A 448 8.85 9.95 -24.07
CA ILE A 448 9.19 10.84 -25.19
C ILE A 448 8.51 10.34 -26.46
N ASN A 449 8.69 9.06 -26.78
CA ASN A 449 8.05 8.48 -27.96
C ASN A 449 6.54 8.33 -27.77
N TYR A 450 6.07 8.03 -26.55
CA TYR A 450 4.64 8.05 -26.24
C TYR A 450 3.99 9.41 -26.52
N ARG A 451 4.64 10.51 -26.14
CA ARG A 451 4.17 11.88 -26.43
C ARG A 451 4.17 12.16 -27.93
N LYS A 452 5.24 11.80 -28.66
CA LYS A 452 5.31 11.96 -30.12
C LYS A 452 4.17 11.22 -30.81
N THR A 453 3.88 9.98 -30.40
CA THR A 453 2.76 9.21 -30.93
C THR A 453 1.41 9.88 -30.65
N CYS A 454 1.20 10.41 -29.43
CA CYS A 454 -0.02 11.17 -29.12
C CYS A 454 -0.18 12.42 -29.99
N ILE A 455 0.89 13.20 -30.19
CA ILE A 455 0.87 14.42 -31.00
C ILE A 455 0.61 14.10 -32.47
N ASN A 456 1.28 13.07 -33.02
CA ASN A 456 1.07 12.64 -34.39
C ASN A 456 -0.37 12.16 -34.62
N LEU A 457 -0.93 11.42 -33.66
CA LEU A 457 -2.31 10.99 -33.71
C LEU A 457 -3.28 12.19 -33.70
N ILE A 458 -3.07 13.18 -32.83
CA ILE A 458 -3.88 14.41 -32.79
C ILE A 458 -3.84 15.14 -34.14
N LYS A 459 -2.67 15.28 -34.77
CA LYS A 459 -2.54 15.92 -36.09
C LYS A 459 -3.33 15.20 -37.19
N GLN A 460 -3.44 13.89 -37.12
CA GLN A 460 -4.17 13.11 -38.12
C GLN A 460 -5.68 13.20 -37.95
N ILE A 461 -6.18 13.18 -36.71
CA ILE A 461 -7.61 13.18 -36.40
C ILE A 461 -8.24 14.59 -36.40
N SER A 462 -7.41 15.64 -36.28
CA SER A 462 -7.88 17.01 -36.09
C SER A 462 -8.71 17.52 -37.28
N PRO A 463 -9.89 18.13 -37.02
CA PRO A 463 -10.69 18.79 -38.06
C PRO A 463 -10.02 20.06 -38.62
N GLU A 464 -9.15 20.72 -37.84
CA GLU A 464 -8.43 21.93 -38.24
C GLU A 464 -6.91 21.71 -38.25
N LYS A 465 -6.43 20.88 -39.19
CA LYS A 465 -5.02 20.45 -39.27
C LYS A 465 -4.00 21.59 -39.27
N ILE A 466 -4.27 22.69 -39.99
CA ILE A 466 -3.36 23.84 -40.08
C ILE A 466 -3.24 24.52 -38.71
N ALA A 467 -4.38 24.85 -38.10
CA ALA A 467 -4.40 25.55 -36.82
C ALA A 467 -3.82 24.69 -35.67
N ILE A 468 -4.04 23.37 -35.67
CA ILE A 468 -3.38 22.46 -34.71
C ILE A 468 -1.87 22.43 -34.92
N ASN A 469 -1.38 22.42 -36.17
CA ASN A 469 0.05 22.40 -36.44
C ASN A 469 0.73 23.70 -35.97
N ASP A 470 0.10 24.84 -36.19
CA ASP A 470 0.61 26.13 -35.72
C ASP A 470 0.58 26.23 -34.19
N PHE A 471 -0.48 25.71 -33.56
CA PHE A 471 -0.57 25.63 -32.10
C PHE A 471 0.53 24.75 -31.50
N ILE A 472 0.84 23.59 -32.12
CA ILE A 472 1.94 22.71 -31.68
C ILE A 472 3.30 23.42 -31.80
N LYS A 473 3.54 24.13 -32.91
CA LYS A 473 4.78 24.90 -33.11
C LYS A 473 4.93 25.97 -32.03
N ASN A 474 3.87 26.74 -31.77
CA ASN A 474 3.87 27.81 -30.77
C ASN A 474 4.11 27.29 -29.34
N ILE A 475 3.56 26.13 -28.98
CA ILE A 475 3.82 25.53 -27.67
C ILE A 475 5.25 24.99 -27.57
N SER A 476 5.74 24.37 -28.64
CA SER A 476 7.10 23.82 -28.64
C SER A 476 8.17 24.90 -28.46
N SER A 477 7.97 26.09 -29.02
CA SER A 477 8.87 27.24 -28.81
C SER A 477 8.77 27.80 -27.39
N LEU A 478 7.57 27.86 -26.80
CA LEU A 478 7.33 28.28 -25.42
C LEU A 478 7.98 27.35 -24.37
N ILE A 479 8.05 26.05 -24.66
CA ILE A 479 8.59 25.05 -23.74
C ILE A 479 10.11 24.92 -23.85
N ASN A 480 10.70 25.11 -25.03
CA ASN A 480 12.16 25.09 -25.19
C ASN A 480 12.85 26.36 -24.61
N PHE A 481 12.08 27.37 -24.22
CA PHE A 481 12.57 28.61 -23.60
C PHE A 481 12.52 28.61 -22.06
N GLN A 482 11.93 27.57 -21.43
CA GLN A 482 11.81 27.40 -19.97
C GLN A 482 12.62 26.20 -19.50
#